data_AF-A0A9D4GUD3-F1
#
_entry.id   AF-A0A9D4GUD3-F1
#
_cell.length_a   1.000
_cell.length_b   1.000
_cell.length_c   1.000
_cell.angle_alpha   90.00
_cell.angle_beta   90.00
_cell.angle_gamma   90.00
#
_symmetry.space_group_name_H-M   'P 1'
#
loop_
_entity.id
_entity.type
_entity.pdbx_description
1 polymer ?
#
loop_
_entity_poly.entity_id
_entity_poly.type
_entity_poly.pdbx_seq_one_letter_code
_entity_poly.pdbx_strand_id
1 'polypeptide(L)'
;MIKFKELAPEISKGVPFPDFAQGIGLGLTALVLIPIPVVFLYKFLTAKGNLLERLRSITTPDKTWGPNDGSMKRPLTNGVDMVAVYGIDNPAVVSNGEDYTRM
;
A
#
# COMPACT_ATOMS: atom_id res chain seq x y z
N MET A 1 29.26 10.86 8.62
CA MET A 1 29.06 10.51 10.04
C MET A 1 27.88 11.33 10.55
N ILE A 2 26.68 10.75 10.57
CA ILE A 2 25.45 11.45 10.94
C ILE A 2 25.52 11.70 12.45
N LYS A 3 25.47 12.98 12.88
CA LYS A 3 25.49 13.37 14.28
C LYS A 3 24.11 13.12 14.90
N PHE A 4 23.89 11.94 15.46
CA PHE A 4 22.65 11.58 16.17
C PHE A 4 22.42 12.34 17.49
N LYS A 5 23.35 13.22 17.89
CA LYS A 5 23.34 13.88 19.21
C LYS A 5 22.18 14.85 19.42
N GLU A 6 21.54 15.32 18.34
CA GLU A 6 20.45 16.32 18.41
C GLU A 6 19.04 15.70 18.36
N LEU A 7 18.89 14.37 18.29
CA LEU A 7 17.58 13.70 18.25
C LEU A 7 17.14 13.10 19.59
N ALA A 8 17.95 13.21 20.65
CA ALA A 8 17.50 12.78 21.96
C ALA A 8 16.33 13.69 22.37
N PRO A 9 15.13 13.14 22.63
CA PRO A 9 14.05 13.97 23.11
C PRO A 9 14.52 14.63 24.42
N GLU A 10 14.26 15.91 24.55
CA GLU A 10 14.58 16.68 25.74
C GLU A 10 13.28 17.00 26.48
N ILE A 11 13.28 16.88 27.81
CA ILE A 11 12.13 17.27 28.66
C ILE A 11 12.01 18.81 28.67
N SER A 12 13.15 19.49 28.64
CA SER A 12 13.34 20.94 28.58
C SER A 12 14.70 21.21 27.94
N LYS A 13 14.98 22.44 27.48
CA LYS A 13 16.25 22.80 26.82
C LYS A 13 17.46 22.27 27.59
N GLY A 14 18.16 21.29 27.03
CA GLY A 14 19.37 20.67 27.58
C GLY A 14 19.16 19.62 28.68
N VAL A 15 17.91 19.23 28.98
CA VAL A 15 17.60 18.17 29.95
C VAL A 15 17.13 16.92 29.20
N PRO A 16 17.96 15.88 29.06
CA PRO A 16 17.58 14.67 28.35
C PRO A 16 16.51 13.88 29.12
N PHE A 17 15.65 13.14 28.41
CA PHE A 17 14.84 12.12 29.04
C PHE A 17 15.72 11.05 29.69
N PRO A 18 15.32 10.48 30.84
CA PRO A 18 16.05 9.38 31.45
C PRO A 18 16.07 8.16 30.51
N ASP A 19 17.17 7.39 30.54
CA ASP A 19 17.43 6.31 29.59
C ASP A 19 16.30 5.25 29.54
N PHE A 20 15.65 4.97 30.67
CA PHE A 20 14.52 4.04 30.71
C PHE A 20 13.32 4.54 29.90
N ALA A 21 13.05 5.85 29.91
CA ALA A 21 11.91 6.44 29.19
C ALA A 21 12.17 6.43 27.68
N GLN A 22 13.41 6.67 27.26
CA GLN A 22 13.82 6.52 25.87
C GLN A 22 13.68 5.07 25.40
N GLY A 23 14.10 4.11 26.25
CA GLY A 23 13.95 2.68 25.98
C GLY A 23 12.48 2.25 25.80
N ILE A 24 11.58 2.74 26.64
CA ILE A 24 10.13 2.49 26.50
C ILE A 24 9.60 3.08 25.19
N GLY A 25 9.96 4.32 24.85
CA GLY A 25 9.53 4.95 23.60
C GLY A 25 9.99 4.17 22.36
N LEU A 26 11.24 3.71 22.35
CA LEU A 26 11.78 2.86 21.29
C LEU A 26 11.08 1.48 21.27
N GLY A 27 10.79 0.92 22.43
CA GLY A 27 10.06 -0.35 22.55
C GLY A 27 8.66 -0.28 21.96
N LEU A 28 7.89 0.77 22.29
CA LEU A 28 6.56 1.01 21.72
C LEU A 28 6.63 1.25 20.21
N THR A 29 7.61 2.02 19.75
CA THR A 29 7.84 2.27 18.33
C THR A 29 8.13 0.97 17.58
N ALA A 30 9.03 0.14 18.12
CA ALA A 30 9.37 -1.15 17.57
C ALA A 30 8.16 -2.10 17.55
N LEU A 31 7.36 -2.12 18.61
CA LEU A 31 6.17 -2.97 18.71
C LEU A 31 5.17 -2.72 17.57
N VAL A 32 4.98 -1.46 17.17
CA VAL A 32 4.05 -1.10 16.09
C VAL A 32 4.68 -1.24 14.71
N LEU A 33 5.98 -0.97 14.56
CA LEU A 33 6.65 -0.97 13.26
C LEU A 33 7.17 -2.34 12.84
N ILE A 34 7.64 -3.20 13.75
CA ILE A 34 8.18 -4.54 13.44
C ILE A 34 7.18 -5.47 12.73
N PRO A 35 5.87 -5.47 13.05
CA PRO A 35 4.91 -6.29 12.33
C PRO A 35 4.91 -6.08 10.82
N ILE A 36 5.18 -4.86 10.34
CA ILE A 36 5.17 -4.53 8.90
C ILE A 36 6.21 -5.34 8.11
N PRO A 37 7.53 -5.26 8.40
CA PRO A 37 8.52 -6.06 7.70
C PRO A 37 8.38 -7.56 7.99
N VAL A 38 7.91 -7.96 9.18
CA VAL A 38 7.67 -9.39 9.51
C VAL A 38 6.59 -9.98 8.61
N VAL A 39 5.44 -9.31 8.46
CA VAL A 39 4.36 -9.77 7.58
C VAL A 39 4.77 -9.73 6.12
N PHE A 40 5.52 -8.71 5.71
CA PHE A 40 6.08 -8.62 4.36
C PHE A 40 6.98 -9.82 4.05
N LEU A 41 7.95 -10.13 4.92
CA LEU A 41 8.86 -11.26 4.75
C LEU A 41 8.10 -12.58 4.76
N TYR A 42 7.15 -12.76 5.67
CA TYR A 42 6.30 -13.95 5.71
C TYR A 42 5.55 -14.16 4.40
N LYS A 43 4.87 -13.13 3.87
CA LYS A 43 4.15 -13.20 2.59
C LYS A 43 5.09 -13.42 1.40
N PHE A 44 6.24 -12.77 1.39
CA PHE A 44 7.21 -12.90 0.30
C PHE A 44 7.86 -14.28 0.25
N LEU A 45 8.19 -14.87 1.41
CA LEU A 45 8.81 -16.20 1.50
C LEU A 45 7.81 -17.34 1.23
N THR A 46 6.53 -17.14 1.56
CA THR A 46 5.45 -18.11 1.30
C THR A 46 4.87 -18.01 -0.12
N ALA A 47 5.10 -16.92 -0.84
CA ALA A 47 4.67 -16.75 -2.22
C ALA A 47 5.39 -17.71 -3.18
N LYS A 48 4.64 -18.27 -4.13
CA LYS A 48 5.16 -19.17 -5.17
C LYS A 48 5.71 -18.36 -6.34
N GLY A 49 6.69 -18.94 -7.05
CA GLY A 49 7.29 -18.35 -8.26
C GLY A 49 8.67 -17.74 -8.05
N ASN A 50 9.13 -17.02 -9.07
CA ASN A 50 10.40 -16.29 -9.12
C ASN A 50 10.33 -14.98 -8.31
N LEU A 51 11.48 -14.35 -8.00
CA LEU A 51 11.54 -13.14 -7.17
C LEU A 51 10.57 -12.03 -7.62
N LEU A 52 10.52 -11.76 -8.93
CA LEU A 52 9.65 -10.74 -9.50
C LEU A 52 8.16 -11.14 -9.44
N GLU A 53 7.86 -12.42 -9.63
CA GLU A 53 6.49 -12.96 -9.54
C GLU A 53 5.98 -12.93 -8.10
N ARG A 54 6.84 -13.26 -7.13
CA ARG A 54 6.53 -13.14 -5.70
C ARG A 54 6.23 -11.71 -5.31
N LEU A 55 7.09 -10.77 -5.72
CA LEU A 55 6.87 -9.35 -5.46
C LEU A 55 5.56 -8.88 -6.08
N ARG A 56 5.32 -9.22 -7.36
CA ARG A 56 4.09 -8.90 -8.06
C ARG A 56 2.87 -9.49 -7.36
N SER A 57 2.94 -10.74 -6.90
CA SER A 57 1.84 -11.40 -6.21
C SER A 57 1.48 -10.75 -4.89
N ILE A 58 2.46 -10.26 -4.10
CA ILE A 58 2.18 -9.66 -2.80
C ILE A 58 1.76 -8.19 -2.90
N THR A 59 2.08 -7.51 -4.01
CA THR A 59 1.67 -6.12 -4.27
C THR A 59 0.38 -6.02 -5.09
N THR A 60 -0.09 -7.12 -5.67
CA THR A 60 -1.36 -7.15 -6.39
C THR A 60 -2.51 -7.24 -5.38
N PRO A 61 -3.48 -6.32 -5.41
CA PRO A 61 -4.61 -6.36 -4.51
C PRO A 61 -5.56 -7.50 -4.85
N ASP A 62 -6.36 -7.93 -3.87
CA ASP A 62 -7.37 -8.98 -4.09
C ASP A 62 -8.42 -8.53 -5.12
N LYS A 63 -9.08 -9.49 -5.77
CA LYS A 63 -10.17 -9.21 -6.74
C LYS A 63 -11.35 -8.45 -6.13
N THR A 64 -11.48 -8.52 -4.81
CA THR A 64 -12.50 -7.79 -4.04
C THR A 64 -12.05 -6.38 -3.66
N TRP A 65 -10.82 -5.98 -3.98
CA TRP A 65 -10.35 -4.63 -3.76
C TRP A 65 -10.85 -3.72 -4.88
N GLY A 66 -11.27 -2.51 -4.52
CA GLY A 66 -11.79 -1.50 -5.43
C GLY A 66 -12.37 -0.33 -4.64
N PRO A 67 -12.70 0.78 -5.30
CA PRO A 67 -13.32 1.93 -4.66
C PRO A 67 -14.56 1.52 -3.86
N ASN A 68 -14.69 2.03 -2.63
CA ASN A 68 -15.90 1.84 -1.82
C ASN A 68 -16.92 2.95 -2.14
N ASP A 69 -17.20 3.15 -3.42
CA ASP A 69 -18.07 4.20 -3.95
C ASP A 69 -19.51 3.72 -4.20
N GLY A 70 -19.84 2.50 -3.78
CA GLY A 70 -21.15 1.88 -4.02
C GLY A 70 -21.37 1.46 -5.48
N SER A 71 -20.38 1.66 -6.37
CA SER A 71 -20.45 1.15 -7.73
C SER A 71 -20.37 -0.38 -7.70
N MET A 72 -21.25 -1.04 -8.46
CA MET A 72 -21.19 -2.50 -8.60
C MET A 72 -19.84 -2.86 -9.22
N LYS A 73 -19.05 -3.69 -8.52
CA LYS A 73 -17.82 -4.29 -9.06
C LYS A 73 -18.20 -5.10 -10.29
N ARG A 74 -18.07 -4.50 -11.48
CA ARG A 74 -18.40 -5.19 -12.73
C ARG A 74 -17.34 -6.29 -12.91
N PRO A 75 -17.73 -7.57 -13.00
CA PRO A 75 -16.77 -8.60 -13.37
C PRO A 75 -16.22 -8.26 -14.76
N LEU A 76 -14.90 -8.13 -14.88
CA LEU A 76 -14.19 -7.84 -16.14
C LEU A 76 -14.28 -8.96 -17.18
N THR A 77 -15.12 -9.96 -16.94
CA THR A 77 -15.25 -11.15 -17.77
C THR A 77 -16.72 -11.36 -18.02
N ASN A 78 -17.19 -10.85 -19.18
CA ASN A 78 -18.34 -11.32 -19.97
C ASN A 78 -18.51 -10.46 -21.25
N GLY A 79 -17.51 -10.50 -22.15
CA GLY A 79 -17.71 -10.11 -23.55
C GLY A 79 -17.94 -8.63 -23.86
N VAL A 80 -17.54 -7.71 -22.98
CA VAL A 80 -17.54 -6.27 -23.28
C VAL A 80 -16.09 -5.81 -23.41
N ASP A 81 -15.68 -5.46 -24.62
CA ASP A 81 -14.35 -4.93 -24.90
C ASP A 81 -14.18 -3.58 -24.21
N MET A 82 -13.26 -3.53 -23.25
CA MET A 82 -12.92 -2.29 -22.58
C MET A 82 -11.94 -1.51 -23.44
N VAL A 83 -12.37 -0.37 -23.97
CA VAL A 83 -11.50 0.55 -24.71
C VAL A 83 -10.91 1.55 -23.71
N ALA A 84 -9.60 1.74 -23.75
CA ALA A 84 -8.90 2.72 -22.93
C ALA A 84 -9.20 4.15 -23.45
N VAL A 85 -10.36 4.69 -23.07
CA VAL A 85 -10.80 6.02 -23.52
C VAL A 85 -10.04 7.14 -22.79
N TYR A 86 -9.71 6.95 -21.51
CA TYR A 86 -9.14 8.03 -20.66
C TYR A 86 -7.79 7.67 -20.01
N GLY A 87 -7.11 6.62 -20.49
CA GLY A 87 -5.80 6.19 -20.01
C GLY A 87 -5.77 4.73 -19.54
N ILE A 88 -4.56 4.24 -19.23
CA ILE A 88 -4.31 2.85 -18.79
C ILE A 88 -5.11 2.50 -17.52
N ASP A 89 -5.41 3.50 -16.69
CA ASP A 89 -5.99 3.30 -15.36
C ASP A 89 -7.52 3.49 -15.31
N ASN A 90 -8.18 3.89 -16.41
CA ASN A 90 -9.63 4.06 -16.46
C ASN A 90 -10.26 3.49 -17.73
N PRO A 91 -10.42 2.15 -17.82
CA PRO A 91 -11.13 1.55 -18.92
C PRO A 91 -12.63 1.88 -18.83
N ALA A 92 -13.14 2.62 -19.82
CA ALA A 92 -14.58 2.88 -19.95
C ALA A 92 -15.25 1.68 -20.62
N VAL A 93 -16.47 1.36 -20.17
CA VAL A 93 -17.29 0.32 -20.80
C VAL A 93 -17.90 0.90 -22.06
N VAL A 94 -17.40 0.49 -23.23
CA VAL A 94 -18.04 0.84 -24.51
C VAL A 94 -19.15 -0.17 -24.74
N SER A 95 -20.37 0.20 -24.35
CA SER A 95 -21.57 -0.52 -24.78
C SER A 95 -21.72 -0.30 -26.28
N ASN A 96 -21.69 -1.38 -27.06
CA ASN A 96 -21.89 -1.34 -28.51
C ASN A 96 -23.11 -0.48 -28.89
N GLY A 97 -22.86 0.76 -29.37
CA GLY A 97 -23.84 1.51 -30.16
C GLY A 97 -24.16 2.96 -29.77
N GLU A 98 -23.65 3.55 -28.69
CA GLU A 98 -23.97 4.95 -28.35
C GLU A 98 -22.73 5.86 -28.38
N ASP A 99 -22.73 6.76 -29.36
CA ASP A 99 -21.69 7.76 -29.63
C ASP A 99 -21.86 8.96 -28.68
N TYR A 100 -21.03 9.03 -27.64
CA TYR A 100 -21.07 10.10 -26.64
C TYR A 100 -20.19 11.33 -27.01
N THR A 101 -19.75 11.47 -28.26
CA THR A 101 -18.93 12.62 -28.71
C THR A 101 -19.73 13.93 -28.93
N ARG A 102 -20.97 14.01 -28.45
CA ARG A 102 -21.78 15.24 -28.44
C ARG A 102 -22.30 15.56 -27.05
N MET A 103 -21.43 16.02 -26.16
CA MET A 103 -21.77 16.98 -25.09
C MET A 103 -20.59 17.93 -24.88
#